data_AF-A0A327RK10-F1
#
_entry.id   AF-A0A327RK10-F1
#
_cell.length_a   1.000
_cell.length_b   1.000
_cell.length_c   1.000
_cell.angle_alpha   90.00
_cell.angle_beta   90.00
_cell.angle_gamma   90.00
#
_symmetry.space_group_name_H-M   'P 1'
#
loop_
_entity.id
_entity.type
_entity.pdbx_description
1 polymer ?
#
loop_
_entity_poly.entity_id
_entity_poly.type
_entity_poly.pdbx_seq_one_letter_code
_entity_poly.pdbx_strand_id
1 'polypeptide(L)'
;MFKEKKYYGEVWFPKEETRCFCVLLINDNDILLETNLLTTKPVHKEPLINGIFTGLGHLTFVDCKIRKSESGISQMKIYAPKYSFISAHHPINALNLKFQEFNVTNDAIVSWVNHGTWYNSTDQKLIKEDDISQEIRIDDAGLTVTINHSLNINSKRTELLIRNFGYVKFKLDNPVDTLEASIHPSNYISY
;
A
#
# COMPACT_ATOMS: atom_id res chain seq x y z
N MET A 1 8.10 2.00 -22.94
CA MET A 1 9.11 1.01 -22.50
C MET A 1 9.45 1.33 -21.05
N PHE A 2 8.67 0.81 -20.09
CA PHE A 2 8.93 1.05 -18.68
C PHE A 2 10.17 0.24 -18.27
N LYS A 3 11.23 0.93 -17.84
CA LYS A 3 12.44 0.28 -17.32
C LYS A 3 12.04 -0.49 -16.06
N GLU A 4 12.29 -1.80 -16.04
CA GLU A 4 12.20 -2.62 -14.83
C GLU A 4 12.93 -1.90 -13.69
N LYS A 5 12.22 -1.53 -12.63
CA LYS A 5 12.86 -0.96 -11.45
C LYS A 5 13.39 -2.11 -10.62
N LYS A 6 14.71 -2.13 -10.42
CA LYS A 6 15.41 -3.12 -9.59
C LYS A 6 15.84 -2.47 -8.28
N TYR A 7 15.57 -3.14 -7.17
CA TYR A 7 16.02 -2.76 -5.84
C TYR A 7 16.82 -3.90 -5.24
N TYR A 8 17.86 -3.56 -4.50
CA TYR A 8 18.76 -4.53 -3.89
C TYR A 8 18.59 -4.50 -2.38
N GLY A 9 18.66 -5.68 -1.77
CA GLY A 9 18.44 -5.82 -0.35
C GLY A 9 18.74 -7.20 0.17
N GLU A 10 18.30 -7.42 1.40
CA GLU A 10 18.40 -8.68 2.11
C GLU A 10 17.00 -9.16 2.47
N VAL A 11 16.76 -10.46 2.40
CA VAL A 11 15.51 -11.11 2.82
C VAL A 11 15.77 -12.29 3.73
N TRP A 12 14.80 -12.60 4.60
CA TRP A 12 14.88 -13.73 5.53
C TRP A 12 13.49 -14.23 5.92
N PHE A 13 13.42 -15.47 6.40
CA PHE A 13 12.21 -15.98 7.01
C PHE A 13 12.07 -15.43 8.44
N PRO A 14 10.86 -15.09 8.93
CA PRO A 14 10.66 -14.45 10.24
C PRO A 14 11.21 -15.21 11.46
N LYS A 15 11.42 -16.52 11.32
CA LYS A 15 11.95 -17.40 12.38
C LYS A 15 13.44 -17.71 12.23
N GLU A 16 14.08 -17.16 11.20
CA GLU A 16 15.47 -17.41 10.86
C GLU A 16 16.26 -16.10 10.89
N GLU A 17 17.48 -16.14 11.43
CA GLU A 17 18.37 -14.98 11.46
C GLU A 17 19.20 -14.84 10.19
N THR A 18 19.30 -15.92 9.40
CA THR A 18 20.10 -15.94 8.17
C THR A 18 19.46 -15.06 7.12
N ARG A 19 20.19 -14.01 6.74
CA ARG A 19 19.79 -13.11 5.67
C ARG A 19 20.39 -13.55 4.35
N CYS A 20 19.58 -13.49 3.31
CA CYS A 20 19.95 -13.84 1.95
C CYS A 20 19.85 -12.61 1.06
N PHE A 21 20.76 -12.51 0.09
CA PHE A 21 20.71 -11.44 -0.89
C PHE A 21 19.43 -11.56 -1.72
N CYS A 22 18.82 -10.42 -2.04
CA CYS A 22 17.63 -10.34 -2.86
C CYS A 22 17.70 -9.18 -3.85
N VAL A 23 17.28 -9.46 -5.08
CA VAL A 23 16.89 -8.44 -6.05
C VAL A 23 15.37 -8.39 -6.09
N LEU A 24 14.78 -7.25 -5.76
CA LEU A 24 13.36 -6.97 -5.93
C LEU A 24 13.16 -6.35 -7.31
N LEU A 25 12.34 -7.00 -8.12
CA LEU A 25 11.97 -6.58 -9.46
C LEU A 25 10.52 -6.08 -9.42
N ILE A 26 10.28 -4.90 -9.98
CA ILE A 26 8.93 -4.38 -10.21
C ILE A 26 8.66 -4.41 -11.72
N ASN A 27 7.79 -5.32 -12.13
CA ASN A 27 7.35 -5.50 -13.52
C ASN A 27 5.87 -5.14 -13.61
N ASP A 28 5.57 -3.97 -14.19
CA ASP A 28 4.24 -3.35 -14.17
C ASP A 28 3.67 -3.22 -12.75
N ASN A 29 2.76 -4.12 -12.36
CA ASN A 29 2.16 -4.19 -11.02
C ASN A 29 2.60 -5.42 -10.20
N ASP A 30 3.46 -6.27 -10.76
CA ASP A 30 3.97 -7.47 -10.08
C ASP A 30 5.29 -7.15 -9.35
N ILE A 31 5.36 -7.57 -8.08
CA ILE A 31 6.61 -7.62 -7.31
C ILE A 31 7.16 -9.04 -7.39
N LEU A 32 8.45 -9.17 -7.73
CA LEU A 32 9.16 -10.45 -7.73
C LEU A 32 10.42 -10.34 -6.87
N LEU A 33 10.68 -11.37 -6.08
CA LEU A 33 11.85 -11.48 -5.22
C LEU A 33 12.76 -12.56 -5.77
N GLU A 34 13.89 -12.14 -6.31
CA GLU A 34 14.93 -12.99 -6.84
C GLU A 34 16.02 -13.17 -5.78
N THR A 35 16.12 -14.36 -5.18
CA THR A 35 16.96 -14.56 -3.98
C THR A 35 17.50 -15.99 -3.88
N ASN A 36 18.59 -16.14 -3.15
CA ASN A 36 19.11 -17.43 -2.68
C ASN A 36 18.51 -17.88 -1.34
N LEU A 37 17.41 -17.26 -0.88
CA LEU A 37 16.64 -17.71 0.28
C LEU A 37 15.93 -19.03 -0.04
N LEU A 38 16.32 -20.10 0.65
CA LEU A 38 15.81 -21.45 0.41
C LEU A 38 15.08 -21.96 1.63
N THR A 39 13.83 -22.33 1.42
CA THR A 39 13.09 -23.12 2.41
C THR A 39 13.62 -24.54 2.51
N THR A 40 13.75 -25.03 3.73
CA THR A 40 14.17 -26.40 4.04
C THR A 40 13.05 -27.42 3.78
N LYS A 41 11.80 -26.97 3.63
CA LYS A 41 10.63 -27.82 3.43
C LYS A 41 10.12 -27.73 1.98
N PRO A 42 9.58 -28.82 1.41
CA PRO A 42 8.94 -28.77 0.12
C PRO A 42 7.60 -28.03 0.25
N VAL A 43 7.60 -26.72 0.02
CA VAL A 43 6.38 -25.90 -0.01
C VAL A 43 6.23 -25.21 -1.35
N HIS A 44 4.98 -25.04 -1.80
CA HIS A 44 4.66 -24.31 -3.03
C HIS A 44 4.61 -22.79 -2.82
N LYS A 45 4.52 -22.36 -1.56
CA LYS A 45 4.46 -20.96 -1.16
C LYS A 45 4.99 -20.78 0.25
N GLU A 46 5.53 -19.60 0.51
CA GLU A 46 5.96 -19.16 1.84
C GLU A 46 4.96 -18.15 2.40
N PRO A 47 4.51 -18.30 3.66
CA PRO A 47 3.48 -17.42 4.20
C PRO A 47 4.00 -15.99 4.39
N LEU A 48 5.27 -15.84 4.78
CA LEU A 48 5.85 -14.57 5.13
C LEU A 48 7.35 -14.55 4.81
N ILE A 49 7.80 -13.51 4.12
CA ILE A 49 9.23 -13.19 3.92
C ILE A 49 9.44 -11.75 4.37
N ASN A 50 10.44 -11.49 5.19
CA ASN A 50 10.85 -10.14 5.56
C ASN A 50 12.03 -9.70 4.70
N GLY A 51 12.17 -8.40 4.50
CA GLY A 51 13.35 -7.85 3.84
C GLY A 51 13.66 -6.41 4.20
N ILE A 52 14.88 -6.00 3.89
CA ILE A 52 15.36 -4.61 3.96
C ILE A 52 15.97 -4.28 2.62
N PHE A 53 15.50 -3.21 1.99
CA PHE A 53 15.94 -2.79 0.66
C PHE A 53 16.44 -1.35 0.67
N THR A 54 17.54 -1.13 -0.04
CA THR A 54 18.14 0.20 -0.19
C THR A 54 17.14 1.15 -0.85
N GLY A 55 16.82 2.24 -0.16
CA GLY A 55 15.88 3.26 -0.64
C GLY A 55 14.39 2.93 -0.45
N LEU A 56 14.04 1.74 0.05
CA LEU A 56 12.65 1.37 0.36
C LEU A 56 12.42 1.05 1.86
N GLY A 57 13.49 0.84 2.65
CA GLY A 57 13.37 0.52 4.07
C GLY A 57 13.00 -0.94 4.31
N HIS A 58 12.17 -1.20 5.31
CA HIS A 58 11.71 -2.54 5.65
C HIS A 58 10.49 -2.92 4.83
N LEU A 59 10.52 -4.13 4.26
CA LEU A 59 9.41 -4.72 3.54
C LEU A 59 9.01 -6.05 4.17
N THR A 60 7.71 -6.32 4.18
CA THR A 60 7.16 -7.62 4.54
C THR A 60 6.28 -8.13 3.41
N PHE A 61 6.58 -9.34 2.95
CA PHE A 61 5.95 -10.00 1.82
C PHE A 61 5.09 -11.16 2.30
N VAL A 62 3.84 -11.21 1.86
CA VAL A 62 2.84 -12.18 2.34
C VAL A 62 2.34 -13.05 1.19
N ASP A 63 2.11 -14.32 1.49
CA ASP A 63 1.61 -15.33 0.54
C ASP A 63 2.50 -15.43 -0.71
N CYS A 64 3.79 -15.65 -0.46
CA CYS A 64 4.87 -15.66 -1.44
C CYS A 64 4.87 -16.96 -2.24
N LYS A 65 4.23 -16.97 -3.41
CA LYS A 65 4.22 -18.12 -4.31
C LYS A 65 5.61 -18.32 -4.95
N ILE A 66 6.11 -19.55 -4.96
CA ILE A 66 7.36 -19.87 -5.67
C ILE A 66 7.05 -20.00 -7.16
N ARG A 67 7.58 -19.08 -8.00
CA ARG A 67 7.39 -19.10 -9.46
C ARG A 67 8.47 -19.90 -10.17
N LYS A 68 9.71 -19.81 -9.69
CA LYS A 68 10.87 -20.50 -10.27
C LYS A 68 11.79 -20.97 -9.16
N SER A 69 12.38 -22.14 -9.33
CA SER A 69 13.43 -22.68 -8.48
C SER A 69 14.49 -23.28 -9.39
N GLU A 70 15.71 -22.79 -9.31
CA GLU A 70 16.87 -23.36 -10.00
C GLU A 70 17.75 -24.10 -9.00
N SER A 71 18.15 -25.33 -9.37
CA SER A 71 19.04 -26.18 -8.59
C SER A 71 20.39 -26.31 -9.30
N GLY A 72 21.50 -26.14 -8.58
CA GLY A 72 22.86 -26.19 -9.13
C GLY A 72 23.90 -25.75 -8.09
N ILE A 73 25.08 -25.32 -8.54
CA ILE A 73 26.16 -24.80 -7.67
C ILE A 73 25.69 -23.54 -6.91
N SER A 74 24.87 -22.72 -7.57
CA SER A 74 24.11 -21.64 -6.93
C SER A 74 22.63 -22.00 -7.01
N GLN A 75 21.97 -22.05 -5.85
CA GLN A 75 20.53 -22.31 -5.77
C GLN A 75 19.78 -20.99 -5.63
N MET A 76 18.71 -20.85 -6.39
CA MET A 76 18.03 -19.58 -6.57
C MET A 76 16.52 -19.78 -6.70
N LYS A 77 15.73 -18.90 -6.07
CA LYS A 77 14.28 -18.92 -6.12
C LYS A 77 13.74 -17.55 -6.49
N ILE A 78 12.62 -17.58 -7.23
CA ILE A 78 11.81 -16.40 -7.51
C ILE A 78 10.50 -16.53 -6.76
N TYR A 79 10.28 -15.66 -5.78
CA TYR A 79 9.03 -15.56 -5.04
C TYR A 79 8.16 -14.43 -5.61
N ALA A 80 6.86 -14.66 -5.72
CA ALA A 80 5.86 -13.68 -6.10
C ALA A 80 4.88 -13.47 -4.93
N PRO A 81 5.07 -12.42 -4.12
CA PRO A 81 4.13 -12.09 -3.05
C PRO A 81 2.76 -11.67 -3.59
N LYS A 82 1.71 -12.01 -2.84
CA LYS A 82 0.36 -11.49 -3.10
C LYS A 82 0.18 -10.10 -2.50
N TYR A 83 0.78 -9.86 -1.33
CA TYR A 83 0.75 -8.56 -0.66
C TYR A 83 2.15 -8.16 -0.18
N SER A 84 2.42 -6.86 -0.18
CA SER A 84 3.66 -6.29 0.33
C SER A 84 3.34 -5.11 1.24
N PHE A 85 3.98 -5.06 2.39
CA PHE A 85 3.89 -3.98 3.36
C PHE A 85 5.24 -3.28 3.44
N ILE A 86 5.22 -1.95 3.57
CA ILE A 86 6.42 -1.12 3.66
C ILE A 86 6.42 -0.35 4.99
N SER A 87 7.60 -0.25 5.61
CA SER A 87 7.81 0.48 6.86
C SER A 87 9.21 1.07 6.89
N ALA A 88 9.34 2.27 7.45
CA ALA A 88 10.64 2.92 7.58
C ALA A 88 11.50 2.33 8.72
N HIS A 89 10.89 1.65 9.70
CA HIS A 89 11.54 1.37 10.98
C HIS A 89 11.72 -0.12 11.29
N HIS A 90 10.79 -0.98 10.86
CA HIS A 90 10.83 -2.40 11.16
C HIS A 90 9.95 -3.21 10.19
N PRO A 91 10.17 -4.53 10.02
CA PRO A 91 9.25 -5.39 9.28
C PRO A 91 7.87 -5.40 9.98
N ILE A 92 6.79 -5.43 9.20
CA ILE A 92 5.42 -5.44 9.74
C ILE A 92 5.03 -6.89 10.01
N ASN A 93 4.56 -7.21 11.22
CA ASN A 93 4.02 -8.53 11.49
C ASN A 93 2.63 -8.68 10.87
N ALA A 94 2.59 -9.12 9.61
CA ALA A 94 1.36 -9.23 8.83
C ALA A 94 0.43 -10.38 9.27
N LEU A 95 0.91 -11.36 10.06
CA LEU A 95 0.10 -12.53 10.45
C LEU A 95 -1.00 -12.20 11.47
N ASN A 96 -0.81 -11.15 12.28
CA ASN A 96 -1.79 -10.69 13.26
C ASN A 96 -2.15 -9.22 13.03
N LEU A 97 -1.97 -8.72 11.80
CA LEU A 97 -2.16 -7.32 11.51
C LEU A 97 -3.66 -7.03 11.49
N LYS A 98 -4.11 -6.36 12.54
CA LYS A 98 -5.45 -5.81 12.63
C LYS A 98 -5.41 -4.34 12.27
N PHE A 99 -6.35 -3.91 11.44
CA PHE A 99 -6.55 -2.51 11.14
C PHE A 99 -7.92 -2.09 11.65
N GLN A 100 -7.96 -0.91 12.27
CA GLN A 100 -9.20 -0.24 12.61
C GLN A 100 -9.51 0.87 11.59
N GLU A 101 -8.47 1.39 10.96
CA GLU A 101 -8.55 2.56 10.10
C GLU A 101 -7.63 2.39 8.90
N PHE A 102 -8.12 2.76 7.72
CA PHE A 102 -7.30 2.88 6.52
C PHE A 102 -7.82 4.00 5.62
N ASN A 103 -6.92 4.55 4.81
CA ASN A 103 -7.24 5.60 3.85
C ASN A 103 -7.02 5.08 2.44
N VAL A 104 -7.96 5.38 1.54
CA VAL A 104 -7.84 5.14 0.12
C VAL A 104 -7.65 6.48 -0.58
N THR A 105 -6.52 6.61 -1.27
CA THR A 105 -6.24 7.71 -2.19
C THR A 105 -6.38 7.19 -3.62
N ASN A 106 -7.20 7.85 -4.43
CA ASN A 106 -7.42 7.51 -5.83
C ASN A 106 -7.58 8.79 -6.64
N ASP A 107 -6.96 8.88 -7.81
CA ASP A 107 -7.05 10.05 -8.70
C ASP A 107 -8.50 10.36 -9.11
N ALA A 108 -9.39 9.36 -9.13
CA ALA A 108 -10.81 9.55 -9.34
C ALA A 108 -11.51 10.24 -8.15
N ILE A 109 -11.08 10.02 -6.91
CA ILE A 109 -11.66 10.72 -5.74
C ILE A 109 -11.37 12.22 -5.84
N VAL A 110 -10.20 12.59 -6.36
CA VAL A 110 -9.80 13.99 -6.58
C VAL A 110 -10.71 14.69 -7.60
N SER A 111 -11.37 13.95 -8.51
CA SER A 111 -12.28 14.51 -9.51
C SER A 111 -13.75 14.57 -9.08
N TRP A 112 -14.10 14.04 -7.91
CA TRP A 112 -15.49 14.00 -7.43
C TRP A 112 -16.05 15.37 -7.04
N VAL A 113 -15.18 16.36 -6.78
CA VAL A 113 -15.58 17.74 -6.51
C VAL A 113 -14.65 18.71 -7.23
N ASN A 114 -15.24 19.65 -7.95
CA ASN A 114 -14.52 20.77 -8.56
C ASN A 114 -14.52 21.95 -7.59
N HIS A 115 -13.50 22.04 -6.73
CA HIS A 115 -13.32 23.21 -5.88
C HIS A 115 -12.84 24.40 -6.71
N GLY A 116 -13.65 25.44 -6.77
CA GLY A 116 -13.31 26.70 -7.42
C GLY A 116 -12.61 27.65 -6.45
N THR A 117 -11.59 28.36 -6.92
CA THR A 117 -11.13 29.59 -6.25
C THR A 117 -11.64 30.78 -7.04
N TRP A 118 -12.25 31.76 -6.38
CA TRP A 118 -12.61 33.02 -7.02
C TRP A 118 -11.94 34.21 -6.34
N TYR A 119 -11.63 35.22 -7.14
CA TYR A 119 -11.06 36.46 -6.63
C TYR A 119 -12.18 37.40 -6.21
N ASN A 120 -12.20 37.78 -4.93
CA ASN A 120 -13.06 38.83 -4.45
C ASN A 120 -12.35 40.18 -4.64
N SER A 121 -12.87 40.98 -5.56
CA SER A 121 -12.32 42.29 -5.91
C SER A 121 -12.58 43.36 -4.84
N THR A 122 -13.61 43.20 -4.00
CA THR A 122 -13.93 44.09 -2.89
C THR A 122 -12.92 43.96 -1.76
N ASP A 123 -12.58 42.72 -1.38
CA ASP A 123 -11.63 42.44 -0.30
C ASP A 123 -10.18 42.24 -0.77
N GLN A 124 -9.96 42.33 -2.08
CA GLN A 124 -8.68 42.09 -2.76
C GLN A 124 -8.02 40.76 -2.35
N LYS A 125 -8.82 39.70 -2.24
CA LYS A 125 -8.37 38.40 -1.74
C LYS A 125 -8.86 37.26 -2.62
N LEU A 126 -8.01 36.25 -2.79
CA LEU A 126 -8.41 34.96 -3.32
C LEU A 126 -9.19 34.22 -2.24
N ILE A 127 -10.46 33.92 -2.52
CA ILE A 127 -11.30 33.14 -1.61
C ILE A 127 -11.23 31.68 -2.07
N LYS A 128 -10.88 30.81 -1.12
CA LYS A 128 -10.92 29.37 -1.27
C LYS A 128 -12.24 28.87 -0.70
N GLU A 129 -12.91 27.95 -1.40
CA GLU A 129 -13.98 27.17 -0.78
C GLU A 129 -13.44 26.35 0.41
N ASP A 130 -14.26 26.20 1.44
CA ASP A 130 -13.90 25.42 2.61
C ASP A 130 -13.66 23.95 2.23
N ASP A 131 -12.76 23.31 2.98
CA ASP A 131 -12.50 21.89 2.82
C ASP A 131 -13.76 21.09 3.16
N ILE A 132 -14.13 20.13 2.31
CA ILE A 132 -15.30 19.29 2.52
C ILE A 132 -14.87 18.06 3.32
N SER A 133 -15.47 17.87 4.50
CA SER A 133 -15.40 16.63 5.25
C SER A 133 -16.82 16.11 5.43
N GLN A 134 -17.15 15.02 4.72
CA GLN A 134 -18.44 14.36 4.83
C GLN A 134 -18.26 13.03 5.55
N GLU A 135 -19.02 12.86 6.63
CA GLU A 135 -19.03 11.61 7.38
C GLU A 135 -20.32 10.85 7.11
N ILE A 136 -20.19 9.58 6.77
CA ILE A 136 -21.28 8.65 6.57
C ILE A 136 -21.07 7.50 7.56
N ARG A 137 -22.04 7.31 8.44
CA ARG A 137 -22.05 6.19 9.37
C ARG A 137 -22.97 5.08 8.86
N ILE A 138 -22.46 3.85 8.85
CA ILE A 138 -23.17 2.63 8.50
C ILE A 138 -23.20 1.78 9.77
N ASP A 139 -24.23 1.97 10.58
CA ASP A 139 -24.33 1.37 11.92
C ASP A 139 -24.33 -0.16 11.88
N ASP A 140 -25.05 -0.76 10.93
CA ASP A 140 -25.14 -2.23 10.79
C ASP A 140 -23.78 -2.89 10.53
N ALA A 141 -22.83 -2.15 9.96
CA ALA A 141 -21.47 -2.62 9.67
C ALA A 141 -20.44 -2.13 10.70
N GLY A 142 -20.85 -1.32 11.70
CA GLY A 142 -19.92 -0.64 12.61
C GLY A 142 -18.85 0.16 11.86
N LEU A 143 -19.22 0.79 10.74
CA LEU A 143 -18.29 1.44 9.80
C LEU A 143 -18.60 2.93 9.69
N THR A 144 -17.57 3.75 9.82
CA THR A 144 -17.60 5.18 9.53
C THR A 144 -16.75 5.44 8.30
N VAL A 145 -17.34 6.07 7.30
CA VAL A 145 -16.67 6.48 6.07
C VAL A 145 -16.58 8.01 6.07
N THR A 146 -15.37 8.54 6.05
CA THR A 146 -15.14 9.99 5.97
C THR A 146 -14.52 10.34 4.63
N ILE A 147 -15.24 11.11 3.83
CA ILE A 147 -14.78 11.63 2.55
C ILE A 147 -14.18 13.01 2.83
N ASN A 148 -12.87 13.16 2.62
CA ASN A 148 -12.15 14.41 2.86
C ASN A 148 -11.60 14.96 1.56
N HIS A 149 -12.02 16.16 1.21
CA HIS A 149 -11.57 16.89 0.03
C HIS A 149 -11.00 18.25 0.45
N SER A 150 -9.86 18.61 -0.12
CA SER A 150 -9.23 19.90 0.14
C SER A 150 -8.50 20.43 -1.08
N LEU A 151 -8.30 21.74 -1.11
CA LEU A 151 -7.52 22.42 -2.15
C LEU A 151 -6.19 22.87 -1.57
N ASN A 152 -5.10 22.35 -2.12
CA ASN A 152 -3.73 22.65 -1.72
C ASN A 152 -3.16 23.72 -2.64
N ILE A 153 -2.84 24.88 -2.07
CA ILE A 153 -2.24 26.01 -2.78
C ILE A 153 -0.78 26.09 -2.36
N ASN A 154 0.12 25.89 -3.30
CA ASN A 154 1.54 26.07 -3.09
C ASN A 154 2.07 27.19 -3.98
N SER A 155 2.83 28.11 -3.40
CA SER A 155 3.36 29.29 -4.08
C SER A 155 4.88 29.19 -4.14
N LYS A 156 5.43 29.35 -5.34
CA LYS A 156 6.85 29.64 -5.54
C LYS A 156 6.99 31.00 -6.24
N ARG A 157 8.22 31.52 -6.28
CA ARG A 157 8.54 32.85 -6.84
C ARG A 157 7.99 33.11 -8.25
N THR A 158 7.80 32.08 -9.07
CA THR A 158 7.38 32.20 -10.47
C THR A 158 6.14 31.39 -10.81
N GLU A 159 5.60 30.60 -9.87
CA GLU A 159 4.48 29.70 -10.13
C GLU A 159 3.53 29.64 -8.93
N LEU A 160 2.24 29.66 -9.23
CA LEU A 160 1.19 29.30 -8.31
C LEU A 160 0.67 27.93 -8.73
N LEU A 161 0.75 26.97 -7.82
CA LEU A 161 0.34 25.61 -8.08
C LEU A 161 -0.85 25.27 -7.18
N ILE A 162 -2.00 25.09 -7.82
CA ILE A 162 -3.25 24.75 -7.17
C ILE A 162 -3.56 23.29 -7.51
N ARG A 163 -3.71 22.45 -6.48
CA ARG A 163 -4.04 21.03 -6.66
C ARG A 163 -5.19 20.63 -5.74
N ASN A 164 -6.15 19.90 -6.29
CA ASN A 164 -7.15 19.20 -5.49
C ASN A 164 -6.50 17.99 -4.82
N PHE A 165 -6.93 17.70 -3.59
CA PHE A 165 -6.54 16.54 -2.82
C PHE A 165 -7.80 15.90 -2.24
N GLY A 166 -7.93 14.59 -2.40
CA GLY A 166 -9.11 13.84 -1.95
C GLY A 166 -8.71 12.47 -1.45
N TYR A 167 -9.26 12.07 -0.32
CA TYR A 167 -9.11 10.71 0.20
C TYR A 167 -10.40 10.27 0.91
N VAL A 168 -10.65 8.97 0.87
CA VAL A 168 -11.72 8.35 1.66
C VAL A 168 -11.07 7.59 2.79
N LYS A 169 -11.47 7.93 4.01
CA LYS A 169 -11.07 7.31 5.24
C LYS A 169 -12.15 6.31 5.67
N PHE A 170 -11.75 5.10 5.99
CA PHE A 170 -12.61 4.07 6.53
C PHE A 170 -12.18 3.78 7.96
N LYS A 171 -13.13 3.81 8.90
CA LYS A 171 -12.90 3.52 10.31
C LYS A 171 -13.95 2.53 10.81
N LEU A 172 -13.48 1.40 11.34
CA LEU A 172 -14.31 0.36 11.93
C LEU A 172 -14.40 0.56 13.45
N ASP A 173 -15.54 0.21 14.03
CA ASP A 173 -15.73 0.25 15.49
C ASP A 173 -14.80 -0.76 16.18
N ASN A 174 -14.58 -1.92 15.55
CA ASN A 174 -13.66 -2.96 16.01
C ASN A 174 -12.56 -3.25 14.97
N PRO A 175 -11.29 -3.47 15.39
CA PRO A 175 -10.22 -3.84 14.46
C PRO A 175 -10.46 -5.19 13.77
N VAL A 176 -10.21 -5.27 12.46
CA VAL A 176 -10.39 -6.48 11.64
C VAL A 176 -9.05 -6.98 11.12
N ASP A 177 -8.90 -8.30 11.00
CA ASP A 177 -7.68 -8.93 10.48
C ASP A 177 -7.55 -8.71 8.95
N THR A 178 -6.38 -8.26 8.51
CA THR A 178 -6.07 -8.07 7.08
C THR A 178 -6.23 -9.33 6.24
N LEU A 179 -5.91 -10.51 6.78
CA LEU A 179 -6.04 -11.76 6.04
C LEU A 179 -7.51 -12.18 5.94
N GLU A 180 -8.28 -12.07 7.01
CA GLU A 180 -9.72 -12.40 7.03
C GLU A 180 -10.52 -11.50 6.08
N ALA A 181 -10.25 -10.18 6.07
CA ALA A 181 -10.88 -9.22 5.17
C ALA A 181 -10.61 -9.53 3.67
N SER A 182 -9.46 -10.14 3.35
CA SER A 182 -9.06 -10.46 1.97
C SER A 182 -9.61 -11.79 1.44
N ILE A 183 -10.17 -12.63 2.32
CA ILE A 183 -10.69 -13.97 1.99
C ILE A 183 -12.20 -13.94 1.67
N HIS A 184 -12.90 -12.84 1.98
CA HIS A 184 -14.33 -12.66 1.69
C HIS A 184 -14.69 -11.68 0.53
N PRO A 185 -14.21 -11.84 -0.73
CA PRO A 185 -14.73 -11.03 -1.85
C PRO A 185 -16.13 -11.44 -2.37
N SER A 186 -16.76 -12.49 -1.83
CA SER A 186 -17.97 -13.03 -2.46
C SER A 186 -18.79 -13.86 -1.47
N ASN A 187 -19.82 -13.25 -0.86
CA ASN A 187 -21.03 -13.94 -0.39
C ASN A 187 -22.16 -12.96 0.01
N TYR A 188 -22.18 -11.75 -0.55
CA TYR A 188 -23.35 -10.87 -0.47
C TYR A 188 -23.83 -10.56 -1.89
N ILE A 189 -24.34 -11.60 -2.56
CA ILE A 189 -25.51 -11.45 -3.40
C ILE A 189 -26.54 -12.40 -2.82
N SER A 190 -27.55 -11.86 -2.18
CA SER A 190 -28.78 -12.56 -1.82
C SER A 190 -29.91 -11.55 -1.91
N TYR A 191 -30.57 -11.60 -3.07
CA TYR A 191 -31.87 -11.06 -3.49
C TYR A 191 -32.35 -9.71 -2.93
#